data_AF-A0A0J0YBT1-F1
#
_entry.id   AF-A0A0J0YBT1-F1
#
_cell.length_a   1.000
_cell.length_b   1.000
_cell.length_c   1.000
_cell.angle_alpha   90.00
_cell.angle_beta   90.00
_cell.angle_gamma   90.00
#
_symmetry.space_group_name_H-M   'P 1'
#
loop_
_entity.id
_entity.type
_entity.pdbx_description
1 polymer ?
#
loop_
_entity_poly.entity_id
_entity_poly.type
_entity_poly.pdbx_seq_one_letter_code
_entity_poly.pdbx_strand_id
1 'polypeptide(L)'
;VDNESIVTDKKKIIVLGSGPNRIGQGIEFDYSCVHGVLAAKECGYETIMINCNPETVSTDFDTADKLYFEPVFWEHIYDIIQHEKPEGVIVQLGGQTALKLAEKLSKYGIKILGTSFDALDLAEDRGRFSELLTDLKIPFPQFGIAETADEASALADTLDFPLLIRPSYV
;
A
#
# COMPACT_ATOMS: atom_id res chain seq x y z
N VAL A 1 -14.86 25.11 17.13
CA VAL A 1 -13.74 24.58 16.32
C VAL A 1 -14.33 24.42 14.93
N ASP A 2 -14.09 25.38 14.05
CA ASP A 2 -14.57 25.31 12.66
C ASP A 2 -13.70 24.31 11.91
N ASN A 3 -14.29 23.17 11.55
CA ASN A 3 -13.68 22.22 10.61
C ASN A 3 -14.40 22.39 9.28
N GLU A 4 -13.65 22.75 8.24
CA GLU A 4 -14.20 22.99 6.90
C GLU A 4 -14.60 21.69 6.20
N SER A 5 -14.10 20.54 6.65
CA SER A 5 -14.51 19.24 6.14
C SER A 5 -15.80 18.76 6.79
N ILE A 6 -16.92 19.02 6.11
CA ILE A 6 -18.25 18.59 6.52
C ILE A 6 -18.43 17.10 6.25
N VAL A 7 -18.67 16.31 7.31
CA VAL A 7 -18.89 14.87 7.23
C VAL A 7 -20.33 14.59 6.79
N THR A 8 -20.51 13.83 5.70
CA THR A 8 -21.84 13.40 5.24
C THR A 8 -22.21 12.01 5.78
N ASP A 9 -23.49 11.64 5.65
CA ASP A 9 -24.01 10.30 6.00
C ASP A 9 -23.80 9.26 4.88
N LYS A 10 -23.20 9.65 3.75
CA LYS A 10 -22.92 8.72 2.66
C LYS A 10 -21.87 7.69 3.09
N LYS A 11 -21.95 6.50 2.51
CA LYS A 11 -20.90 5.48 2.63
C LYS A 11 -19.63 5.97 1.95
N LYS A 12 -18.51 5.99 2.68
CA LYS A 12 -17.25 6.54 2.17
C LYS A 12 -16.20 5.47 1.93
N ILE A 13 -15.40 5.66 0.91
CA ILE A 13 -14.18 4.90 0.67
C ILE A 13 -13.01 5.87 0.62
N ILE A 14 -11.96 5.54 1.38
CA ILE A 14 -10.68 6.25 1.28
C ILE A 14 -9.77 5.51 0.30
N VAL A 15 -9.14 6.25 -0.61
CA VAL A 15 -8.03 5.77 -1.44
C VAL A 15 -6.76 6.48 -0.99
N LEU A 16 -5.75 5.70 -0.59
CA LEU A 16 -4.44 6.25 -0.22
C LEU A 16 -3.55 6.37 -1.45
N GLY A 17 -3.09 7.59 -1.72
CA GLY A 17 -2.14 7.87 -2.78
C GLY A 17 -0.72 7.43 -2.43
N SER A 18 0.17 7.58 -3.41
CA SER A 18 1.55 7.12 -3.33
C SER A 18 2.52 8.09 -2.65
N GLY A 19 2.12 9.34 -2.44
CA GLY A 19 3.04 10.41 -2.08
C GLY A 19 3.96 10.77 -3.26
N PRO A 20 5.14 11.37 -2.99
CA PRO A 20 5.99 11.93 -4.04
C PRO A 20 6.55 10.86 -4.98
N ASN A 21 6.64 11.22 -6.27
CA ASN A 21 7.22 10.35 -7.29
C ASN A 21 8.71 10.09 -7.04
N ARG A 22 9.14 8.84 -7.22
CA ARG A 22 10.53 8.40 -7.12
C ARG A 22 10.81 7.23 -8.07
N ILE A 23 12.08 6.91 -8.28
CA ILE A 23 12.46 5.73 -9.07
C ILE A 23 11.82 4.48 -8.44
N GLY A 24 11.05 3.73 -9.25
CA GLY A 24 10.29 2.55 -8.82
C GLY A 24 8.90 2.84 -8.24
N GLN A 25 8.51 4.12 -8.12
CA GLN A 25 7.17 4.53 -7.68
C GLN A 25 6.80 5.86 -8.33
N GLY A 26 6.22 5.80 -9.53
CA GLY A 26 5.89 6.95 -10.35
C GLY A 26 4.39 7.11 -10.63
N ILE A 27 4.11 7.71 -11.79
CA ILE A 27 2.76 8.10 -12.25
C ILE A 27 1.81 6.92 -12.44
N GLU A 28 2.33 5.69 -12.57
CA GLU A 28 1.54 4.47 -12.64
C GLU A 28 0.63 4.28 -11.42
N PHE A 29 1.08 4.72 -10.24
CA PHE A 29 0.29 4.65 -9.01
C PHE A 29 -0.73 5.78 -8.93
N ASP A 30 -0.41 6.96 -9.47
CA ASP A 30 -1.38 8.05 -9.60
C ASP A 30 -2.55 7.63 -10.51
N TYR A 31 -2.23 7.11 -11.69
CA TYR A 31 -3.23 6.57 -12.62
C TYR A 31 -4.13 5.52 -11.96
N SER A 32 -3.52 4.59 -11.22
CA SER A 32 -4.24 3.53 -10.49
C SER A 32 -5.17 4.12 -9.42
N CYS A 33 -4.70 5.12 -8.65
CA CYS A 33 -5.50 5.79 -7.63
C CYS A 33 -6.68 6.57 -8.23
N VAL A 34 -6.47 7.29 -9.33
CA VAL A 34 -7.53 8.00 -10.07
C VAL A 34 -8.62 7.03 -10.49
N HIS A 35 -8.26 5.93 -11.14
CA HIS A 35 -9.24 4.93 -11.56
C HIS A 35 -9.93 4.23 -10.38
N GLY A 36 -9.22 4.02 -9.27
CA GLY A 36 -9.80 3.50 -8.04
C GLY A 36 -10.89 4.42 -7.45
N VAL A 37 -10.63 5.73 -7.44
CA VAL A 37 -11.61 6.74 -7.03
C VAL A 37 -12.81 6.76 -7.98
N LEU A 38 -12.57 6.84 -9.29
CA LEU A 38 -13.66 6.87 -10.28
C LEU A 38 -14.56 5.63 -10.17
N ALA A 39 -13.96 4.44 -10.06
CA ALA A 39 -14.72 3.20 -9.89
C ALA A 39 -15.52 3.17 -8.58
N ALA A 40 -14.94 3.63 -7.46
CA ALA A 40 -15.67 3.72 -6.19
C ALA A 40 -16.84 4.70 -6.27
N LYS A 41 -16.67 5.82 -6.98
CA LYS A 41 -17.71 6.82 -7.23
C LYS A 41 -18.84 6.26 -8.09
N GLU A 42 -18.52 5.53 -9.16
CA GLU A 42 -19.49 4.81 -10.00
C GLU A 42 -20.30 3.77 -9.20
N CYS A 43 -19.69 3.17 -8.17
CA CYS A 43 -20.38 2.26 -7.24
C CYS A 43 -21.27 2.99 -6.20
N GLY A 44 -21.32 4.32 -6.23
CA GLY A 44 -22.17 5.15 -5.37
C GLY A 44 -21.56 5.50 -4.00
N TYR A 45 -20.26 5.29 -3.81
CA TYR A 45 -19.56 5.74 -2.60
C TYR A 45 -19.17 7.21 -2.70
N GLU A 46 -19.16 7.89 -1.54
CA GLU A 46 -18.45 9.16 -1.40
C GLU A 46 -16.95 8.86 -1.30
N THR A 47 -16.19 9.43 -2.21
CA THR A 47 -14.78 9.09 -2.40
C THR A 47 -13.88 10.12 -1.75
N ILE A 48 -12.88 9.63 -1.02
CA ILE A 48 -11.91 10.46 -0.32
C ILE A 48 -10.52 10.08 -0.80
N MET A 49 -9.82 11.01 -1.43
CA MET A 49 -8.41 10.85 -1.79
C MET A 49 -7.53 11.45 -0.71
N ILE A 50 -6.49 10.73 -0.30
CA ILE A 50 -5.43 11.28 0.57
C ILE A 50 -4.09 11.10 -0.13
N ASN A 51 -3.48 12.21 -0.52
CA ASN A 51 -2.18 12.22 -1.19
C ASN A 51 -1.50 13.58 -0.97
N CYS A 52 -0.18 13.65 -1.16
CA CYS A 52 0.60 14.87 -0.94
C CYS A 52 1.47 15.27 -2.14
N ASN A 53 1.32 14.60 -3.28
CA ASN A 53 2.11 14.89 -4.47
C ASN A 53 1.45 16.01 -5.29
N PRO A 54 2.05 17.20 -5.44
CA PRO A 54 1.44 18.29 -6.20
C PRO A 54 1.41 18.05 -7.72
N GLU A 55 2.13 17.05 -8.22
CA GLU A 55 2.28 16.77 -9.65
C GLU A 55 1.22 15.80 -10.20
N THR A 56 0.27 15.35 -9.36
CA THR A 56 -0.63 14.24 -9.68
C THR A 56 -2.05 14.65 -10.02
N VAL A 57 -2.71 13.86 -10.86
CA VAL A 57 -4.14 14.05 -11.19
C VAL A 57 -5.03 13.61 -10.02
N SER A 58 -4.57 12.65 -9.20
CA SER A 58 -5.27 12.27 -7.96
C SER A 58 -5.46 13.43 -6.99
N THR A 59 -4.57 14.43 -7.02
CA THR A 59 -4.64 15.63 -6.18
C THR A 59 -5.38 16.80 -6.84
N ASP A 60 -6.10 16.54 -7.94
CA ASP A 60 -7.10 17.48 -8.45
C ASP A 60 -8.39 17.36 -7.63
N PHE A 61 -8.98 18.51 -7.26
CA PHE A 61 -10.22 18.58 -6.49
C PHE A 61 -11.42 17.99 -7.25
N ASP A 62 -11.35 17.90 -8.58
CA ASP A 62 -12.42 17.32 -9.41
C ASP A 62 -12.38 15.78 -9.43
N THR A 63 -11.29 15.16 -8.98
CA THR A 63 -11.10 13.70 -9.05
C THR A 63 -11.93 12.94 -8.01
N ALA A 64 -11.92 13.39 -6.75
CA ALA A 64 -12.61 12.77 -5.62
C ALA A 64 -13.65 13.73 -5.03
N ASP A 65 -14.64 13.21 -4.30
CA ASP A 65 -15.62 14.07 -3.62
C ASP A 65 -14.97 14.89 -2.49
N LYS A 66 -13.91 14.34 -1.89
CA LYS A 66 -13.02 15.05 -0.98
C LYS A 66 -11.56 14.72 -1.26
N LEU A 67 -10.72 15.74 -1.21
CA LEU A 67 -9.27 15.62 -1.27
C LEU A 67 -8.67 16.13 0.04
N TYR A 68 -7.94 15.26 0.73
CA TYR A 68 -7.04 15.66 1.82
C TYR A 68 -5.61 15.72 1.28
N PHE A 69 -5.11 16.94 1.08
CA PHE A 69 -3.74 17.16 0.66
C PHE A 69 -2.80 17.07 1.87
N GLU A 70 -2.63 15.86 2.40
CA GLU A 70 -1.91 15.57 3.63
C GLU A 70 -0.83 14.50 3.39
N PRO A 71 0.30 14.53 4.13
CA PRO A 71 1.29 13.48 4.09
C PRO A 71 0.68 12.11 4.37
N VAL A 72 1.10 11.08 3.63
CA VAL A 72 0.67 9.69 3.81
C VAL A 72 1.39 9.06 5.02
N PHE A 73 1.23 9.68 6.19
CA PHE A 73 1.74 9.26 7.48
C PHE A 73 0.61 8.84 8.41
N TRP A 74 0.90 7.86 9.26
CA TRP A 74 -0.11 7.19 10.07
C TRP A 74 -0.98 8.16 10.89
N GLU A 75 -0.37 9.14 11.53
CA GLU A 75 -1.03 10.09 12.42
C GLU A 75 -2.10 10.89 11.65
N HIS A 76 -1.71 11.46 10.50
CA HIS A 76 -2.61 12.23 9.63
C HIS A 76 -3.73 11.35 9.06
N ILE A 77 -3.37 10.17 8.55
CA ILE A 77 -4.35 9.22 7.99
C ILE A 77 -5.33 8.76 9.06
N TYR A 78 -4.87 8.49 10.27
CA TYR A 78 -5.72 8.03 11.37
C TYR A 78 -6.71 9.12 11.80
N ASP A 79 -6.27 10.37 11.92
CA ASP A 79 -7.14 11.49 12.27
C ASP A 79 -8.26 11.68 11.22
N ILE A 80 -7.93 11.58 9.93
CA ILE A 80 -8.91 11.65 8.83
C ILE A 80 -9.88 10.47 8.91
N ILE A 81 -9.41 9.26 9.18
CA ILE A 81 -10.26 8.07 9.33
C ILE A 81 -11.22 8.20 10.51
N GLN A 82 -10.75 8.73 11.66
CA GLN A 82 -11.60 8.97 12.82
C GLN A 82 -12.67 10.03 12.57
N HIS A 83 -12.34 11.06 11.79
CA HIS A 83 -13.27 12.11 11.38
C HIS A 83 -14.31 11.61 10.39
N GLU A 84 -13.88 10.97 9.29
CA GLU A 84 -14.74 10.60 8.17
C GLU A 84 -15.50 9.29 8.36
N LYS A 85 -14.95 8.37 9.18
CA LYS A 85 -15.50 7.04 9.48
C LYS A 85 -15.88 6.27 8.21
N PRO A 86 -14.90 5.98 7.32
CA PRO A 86 -15.17 5.29 6.06
C PRO A 86 -15.61 3.84 6.28
N GLU A 87 -16.31 3.29 5.28
CA GLU A 87 -16.60 1.85 5.21
C GLU A 87 -15.33 1.02 5.05
N GLY A 88 -14.29 1.60 4.45
CA GLY A 88 -12.97 0.99 4.36
C GLY A 88 -11.98 1.84 3.57
N VAL A 89 -10.74 1.33 3.52
CA VAL A 89 -9.58 1.98 2.93
C VAL A 89 -8.99 1.08 1.84
N ILE A 90 -8.67 1.66 0.69
CA ILE A 90 -7.93 1.02 -0.40
C ILE A 90 -6.47 1.46 -0.31
N VAL A 91 -5.57 0.48 -0.19
CA VAL A 91 -4.11 0.70 -0.01
C VAL A 91 -3.29 0.15 -1.16
N GLN A 92 -3.88 -0.70 -2.01
CA GLN A 92 -3.20 -1.48 -3.04
C GLN A 92 -2.83 -0.64 -4.28
N LEU A 93 -3.41 0.56 -4.41
CA LEU A 93 -3.25 1.42 -5.58
C LEU A 93 -2.16 2.49 -5.38
N GLY A 94 -1.74 2.74 -4.13
CA GLY A 94 -0.78 3.80 -3.76
C GLY A 94 0.67 3.32 -3.62
N GLY A 95 1.01 2.14 -4.13
CA GLY A 95 2.37 1.59 -4.03
C GLY A 95 2.84 1.36 -2.59
N GLN A 96 4.16 1.31 -2.38
CA GLN A 96 4.75 0.84 -1.11
C GLN A 96 4.41 1.73 0.09
N THR A 97 4.25 3.05 -0.13
CA THR A 97 3.89 4.00 0.94
C THR A 97 2.54 3.62 1.57
N ALA A 98 1.54 3.32 0.75
CA ALA A 98 0.21 2.93 1.22
C ALA A 98 0.19 1.50 1.77
N LEU A 99 0.91 0.55 1.15
CA LEU A 99 0.99 -0.83 1.61
C LEU A 99 1.57 -0.95 3.02
N LYS A 100 2.60 -0.17 3.36
CA LYS A 100 3.17 -0.14 4.73
C LYS A 100 2.18 0.29 5.81
N LEU A 101 1.11 0.99 5.45
CA LEU A 101 0.06 1.39 6.40
C LEU A 101 -0.97 0.27 6.63
N ALA A 102 -0.99 -0.78 5.80
CA ALA A 102 -1.94 -1.89 5.92
C ALA A 102 -1.85 -2.60 7.29
N GLU A 103 -0.63 -2.80 7.81
CA GLU A 103 -0.42 -3.40 9.13
C GLU A 103 -1.11 -2.56 10.22
N LYS A 104 -0.88 -1.24 10.21
CA LYS A 104 -1.47 -0.33 11.19
C LYS A 104 -2.98 -0.25 11.04
N LEU A 105 -3.52 -0.17 9.82
CA LEU A 105 -4.96 -0.19 9.58
C LEU A 105 -5.60 -1.45 10.17
N SER A 106 -5.03 -2.62 9.89
CA SER A 106 -5.52 -3.90 10.41
C SER A 106 -5.45 -3.95 11.94
N LYS A 107 -4.33 -3.51 12.55
CA LYS A 107 -4.13 -3.47 14.00
C LYS A 107 -5.15 -2.59 14.73
N TYR A 108 -5.59 -1.50 14.10
CA TYR A 108 -6.60 -0.59 14.66
C TYR A 108 -8.04 -0.96 14.26
N GLY A 109 -8.25 -2.11 13.63
CA GLY A 109 -9.58 -2.59 13.24
C GLY A 109 -10.21 -1.82 12.07
N ILE A 110 -9.40 -1.08 11.31
CA ILE A 110 -9.84 -0.35 10.13
C ILE A 110 -9.89 -1.32 8.95
N LYS A 111 -11.05 -1.37 8.27
CA LYS A 111 -11.28 -2.30 7.18
C LYS A 111 -10.46 -1.92 5.95
N ILE A 112 -9.57 -2.81 5.53
CA ILE A 112 -8.93 -2.75 4.21
C ILE A 112 -9.88 -3.40 3.21
N LEU A 113 -10.17 -2.71 2.12
CA LEU A 113 -11.00 -3.24 1.03
C LEU A 113 -10.11 -4.01 0.05
N GLY A 114 -10.60 -5.15 -0.46
CA GLY A 114 -9.83 -5.99 -1.39
C GLY A 114 -8.97 -7.02 -0.66
N THR A 115 -7.72 -7.20 -1.11
CA THR A 115 -6.76 -8.14 -0.53
C THR A 115 -6.50 -7.80 0.94
N SER A 116 -6.62 -8.80 1.82
CA SER A 116 -6.39 -8.63 3.27
C SER A 116 -4.93 -8.30 3.59
N PHE A 117 -4.69 -7.67 4.74
CA PHE A 117 -3.33 -7.45 5.22
C PHE A 117 -2.52 -8.75 5.31
N ASP A 118 -3.10 -9.83 5.84
CA ASP A 118 -2.42 -11.12 5.95
C ASP A 118 -1.98 -11.67 4.57
N ALA A 119 -2.80 -11.51 3.53
CA ALA A 119 -2.43 -11.93 2.19
C ALA A 119 -1.37 -11.02 1.55
N LEU A 120 -1.38 -9.72 1.86
CA LEU A 120 -0.32 -8.79 1.45
C LEU A 120 1.01 -9.15 2.15
N ASP A 121 0.98 -9.34 3.46
CA ASP A 121 2.15 -9.69 4.27
C ASP A 121 2.73 -11.06 3.87
N LEU A 122 1.88 -12.06 3.61
CA LEU A 122 2.29 -13.36 3.07
C LEU A 122 3.03 -13.24 1.73
N ALA A 123 2.62 -12.30 0.86
CA ALA A 123 3.26 -12.10 -0.44
C ALA A 123 4.55 -11.29 -0.35
N GLU A 124 4.68 -10.39 0.63
CA GLU A 124 5.90 -9.61 0.86
C GLU A 124 6.95 -10.38 1.69
N ASP A 125 6.53 -11.25 2.60
CA ASP A 125 7.41 -12.11 3.39
C ASP A 125 7.93 -13.26 2.53
N ARG A 126 9.25 -13.23 2.27
CA ARG A 126 9.90 -14.22 1.41
C ARG A 126 9.83 -15.64 1.96
N GLY A 127 9.91 -15.81 3.27
CA GLY A 127 9.83 -17.11 3.92
C GLY A 127 8.44 -17.70 3.73
N ARG A 128 7.41 -16.97 4.18
CA ARG A 128 6.00 -17.37 4.04
C ARG A 128 5.62 -17.62 2.58
N PHE A 129 6.07 -16.75 1.67
CA PHE A 129 5.80 -16.91 0.25
C PHE A 129 6.45 -18.17 -0.33
N SER A 130 7.69 -18.49 0.06
CA SER A 130 8.40 -19.68 -0.44
C SER A 130 7.83 -20.98 0.12
N GLU A 131 7.39 -20.98 1.37
CA GLU A 131 6.62 -22.09 1.96
C GLU A 131 5.33 -22.33 1.17
N LEU A 132 4.57 -21.27 0.86
CA LEU A 132 3.38 -21.37 0.02
C LEU A 132 3.70 -21.96 -1.37
N LEU A 133 4.75 -21.50 -2.04
CA LEU A 133 5.13 -22.04 -3.35
C LEU A 133 5.52 -23.52 -3.27
N THR A 134 6.17 -23.92 -2.17
CA THR A 134 6.53 -25.32 -1.90
C THR A 134 5.28 -26.18 -1.76
N ASP A 135 4.31 -25.74 -0.96
CA ASP A 135 3.02 -26.42 -0.76
C ASP A 135 2.24 -26.56 -2.07
N LEU A 136 2.26 -25.51 -2.90
CA LEU A 136 1.62 -25.47 -4.22
C LEU A 136 2.41 -26.22 -5.30
N LYS A 137 3.60 -26.74 -4.99
CA LYS A 137 4.51 -27.40 -5.95
C LYS A 137 4.89 -26.51 -7.13
N ILE A 138 5.01 -25.21 -6.89
CA ILE A 138 5.47 -24.24 -7.88
C ILE A 138 6.98 -24.09 -7.73
N PRO A 139 7.78 -24.33 -8.78
CA PRO A 139 9.23 -24.19 -8.69
C PRO A 139 9.64 -22.73 -8.54
N PHE A 140 10.64 -22.47 -7.70
CA PHE A 140 11.27 -21.16 -7.51
C PHE A 140 12.80 -21.31 -7.39
N PRO A 141 13.59 -20.23 -7.65
CA PRO A 141 15.04 -20.29 -7.52
C PRO A 141 15.48 -20.60 -6.09
N GLN A 142 16.53 -21.40 -5.93
CA GLN A 142 17.13 -21.63 -4.62
C GLN A 142 17.65 -20.31 -4.04
N PHE A 143 17.53 -20.16 -2.72
CA PHE A 143 17.95 -18.96 -2.03
C PHE A 143 18.39 -19.23 -0.59
N GLY A 144 19.09 -18.25 -0.02
CA GLY A 144 19.35 -18.17 1.40
C GLY A 144 19.21 -16.73 1.91
N ILE A 145 19.28 -16.59 3.23
CA ILE A 145 19.38 -15.31 3.94
C ILE A 145 20.74 -15.31 4.63
N ALA A 146 21.47 -14.20 4.55
CA ALA A 146 22.73 -14.01 5.25
C ALA A 146 22.72 -12.63 5.92
N GLU A 147 23.16 -12.59 7.17
CA GLU A 147 23.37 -11.37 7.95
C GLU A 147 24.86 -10.97 7.99
N THR A 148 25.75 -11.91 7.65
CA THR A 148 27.20 -11.69 7.61
C THR A 148 27.81 -12.06 6.26
N ALA A 149 29.00 -11.52 5.98
CA ALA A 149 29.75 -11.85 4.76
C ALA A 149 30.17 -13.33 4.71
N ASP A 150 30.49 -13.92 5.87
CA ASP A 150 30.89 -15.32 5.97
C ASP A 150 29.70 -16.25 5.66
N GLU A 151 28.50 -15.94 6.16
CA GLU A 151 27.26 -16.65 5.79
C GLU A 151 26.96 -16.53 4.31
N ALA A 152 27.11 -15.34 3.74
CA ALA A 152 26.90 -15.12 2.31
C ALA A 152 27.90 -15.92 1.45
N SER A 153 29.16 -16.03 1.89
CA SER A 153 30.17 -16.85 1.21
C SER A 153 29.85 -18.34 1.29
N ALA A 154 29.44 -18.83 2.47
CA ALA A 154 29.05 -20.24 2.63
C ALA A 154 27.81 -20.59 1.77
N LEU A 155 26.85 -19.67 1.66
CA LEU A 155 25.71 -19.83 0.76
C LEU A 155 26.14 -19.84 -0.71
N ALA A 156 27.12 -19.01 -1.08
CA ALA A 156 27.60 -18.96 -2.45
C ALA A 156 28.22 -20.28 -2.93
N ASP A 157 28.93 -20.98 -2.04
CA ASP A 157 29.48 -22.31 -2.34
C ASP A 157 28.38 -23.36 -2.60
N THR A 158 27.19 -23.16 -2.04
CA THR A 158 26.03 -24.07 -2.23
C THR A 158 25.14 -23.68 -3.41
N LEU A 159 24.93 -22.39 -3.64
CA LEU A 159 24.01 -21.86 -4.67
C LEU A 159 24.68 -21.69 -6.04
N ASP A 160 26.02 -21.63 -6.06
CA ASP A 160 26.87 -21.40 -7.23
C ASP A 160 26.67 -20.02 -7.90
N PHE A 161 27.70 -19.54 -8.59
CA PHE A 161 27.66 -18.23 -9.25
C PHE A 161 27.03 -18.30 -10.65
N PRO A 162 26.36 -17.23 -11.12
CA PRO A 162 26.21 -15.91 -10.49
C PRO A 162 25.02 -15.81 -9.50
N LEU A 163 25.18 -14.97 -8.47
CA LEU A 163 24.17 -14.75 -7.42
C LEU A 163 23.56 -13.36 -7.51
N LEU A 164 22.27 -13.27 -7.17
CA LEU A 164 21.55 -12.01 -7.02
C LEU A 164 21.41 -11.68 -5.52
N ILE A 165 22.00 -10.57 -5.11
CA ILE A 165 21.94 -10.08 -3.73
C ILE A 165 20.85 -9.00 -3.65
N ARG A 166 19.92 -9.16 -2.71
CA ARG A 166 18.82 -8.21 -2.47
C ARG A 166 18.66 -7.95 -0.97
N PRO A 167 18.45 -6.69 -0.53
CA PRO A 167 18.06 -6.42 0.85
C PRO A 167 16.68 -7.02 1.17
N SER A 168 16.50 -7.47 2.41
CA SER A 168 15.19 -7.85 2.97
C SER A 168 14.48 -6.62 3.53
N TYR A 169 13.19 -6.48 3.21
CA TYR A 169 12.31 -5.34 3.54
C TYR A 169 12.76 -3.97 2.99
N VAL A 170 12.00 -3.41 2.03
CA VAL A 170 12.20 -2.06 1.47
C VAL A 170 10.98 -1.18 1.70
#